data_AF-A0ABD4K4D3-F1
#
_entry.id   AF-A0ABD4K4D3-F1
#
_cell.length_a   1.000
_cell.length_b   1.000
_cell.length_c   1.000
_cell.angle_alpha   90.00
_cell.angle_beta   90.00
_cell.angle_gamma   90.00
#
_symmetry.space_group_name_H-M   'P 1'
#
loop_
_entity.id
_entity.type
_entity.pdbx_description
1 polymer ?
#
loop_
_entity_poly.entity_id
_entity_poly.type
_entity_poly.pdbx_seq_one_letter_code
_entity_poly.pdbx_strand_id
1 'polypeptide(L)'
;GLVTAAIRYGFFIYGSADEYFTYALLFLGILLHGVSYDFYYVTAYIYVDKKAPVHMRTAAQGLITLCCQGFGSLLGYRLGGVMMEKMFAYQEPVNGLTFNWAGMWTFGAVMIAIIAVLFMIFFRESDNEITAIKVDDRDIALTQGEVK
;
A
#
# COMPACT_ATOMS: atom_id res chain seq x y z
N GLY A 1 -7.22 0.54 -4.27
CA GLY A 1 -5.81 0.64 -3.86
C GLY A 1 -5.18 1.91 -4.39
N LEU A 2 -4.55 1.85 -5.56
CA LEU A 2 -3.77 2.97 -6.14
C LEU A 2 -4.59 4.25 -6.38
N VAL A 3 -5.84 4.13 -6.85
CA VAL A 3 -6.76 5.27 -7.02
C VAL A 3 -7.07 5.94 -5.68
N THR A 4 -7.40 5.14 -4.66
CA THR A 4 -7.65 5.63 -3.29
C THR A 4 -6.43 6.35 -2.72
N ALA A 5 -5.24 5.81 -3.00
CA ALA A 5 -3.99 6.44 -2.60
C ALA A 5 -3.78 7.79 -3.30
N ALA A 6 -4.08 7.90 -4.59
CA ALA A 6 -4.01 9.17 -5.32
C ALA A 6 -4.96 10.23 -4.74
N ILE A 7 -6.21 9.85 -4.43
CA ILE A 7 -7.18 10.75 -3.78
C ILE A 7 -6.67 11.21 -2.40
N ARG A 8 -6.10 10.28 -1.62
CA ARG A 8 -5.49 10.59 -0.32
C ARG A 8 -4.37 11.62 -0.43
N TYR A 9 -3.47 11.51 -1.41
CA TYR A 9 -2.43 12.51 -1.62
C TYR A 9 -3.03 13.87 -2.01
N GLY A 10 -4.09 13.90 -2.82
CA GLY A 10 -4.83 15.11 -3.10
C GLY A 10 -5.32 15.81 -1.82
N PHE A 11 -5.91 15.05 -0.90
CA PHE A 11 -6.36 15.60 0.39
C PHE A 11 -5.22 16.16 1.25
N PHE A 12 -4.03 15.59 1.21
CA PHE A 12 -2.87 16.13 1.95
C PHE A 12 -2.20 17.32 1.28
N ILE A 13 -2.30 17.45 -0.05
CA ILE A 13 -1.79 18.62 -0.77
C ILE A 13 -2.64 19.85 -0.46
N TYR A 14 -3.97 19.68 -0.38
CA TYR A 14 -4.91 20.78 -0.12
C TYR A 14 -5.31 20.91 1.36
N GLY A 15 -4.90 19.99 2.22
CA GLY A 15 -5.21 20.02 3.65
C GLY A 15 -4.28 20.99 4.40
N SER A 16 -4.86 21.76 5.32
CA SER A 16 -4.15 22.69 6.19
C SER A 16 -4.80 22.72 7.58
N ALA A 17 -4.11 23.30 8.56
CA ALA A 17 -4.63 23.44 9.92
C ALA A 17 -5.34 24.78 10.17
N ASP A 18 -5.47 25.61 9.12
CA ASP A 18 -5.93 27.00 9.24
C ASP A 18 -7.45 27.13 9.20
N GLU A 19 -8.13 26.24 8.48
CA GLU A 19 -9.59 26.25 8.33
C GLU A 19 -10.22 24.90 8.65
N TYR A 20 -11.45 24.90 9.17
CA TYR A 20 -12.17 23.67 9.50
C TYR A 20 -12.33 22.72 8.30
N PHE A 21 -12.55 23.28 7.10
CA PHE A 21 -12.72 22.47 5.88
C PHE A 21 -11.40 21.79 5.46
N THR A 22 -10.30 22.54 5.41
CA THR A 22 -8.98 21.99 5.03
C THR A 22 -8.44 21.06 6.11
N TYR A 23 -8.80 21.29 7.37
CA TYR A 23 -8.50 20.38 8.48
C TYR A 23 -9.24 19.05 8.33
N ALA A 24 -10.52 19.08 7.94
CA ALA A 24 -11.29 17.87 7.66
C ALA A 24 -10.70 17.03 6.50
N LEU A 25 -10.11 17.67 5.49
CA LEU A 25 -9.40 16.96 4.41
C LEU A 25 -8.25 16.10 4.93
N LEU A 26 -7.50 16.59 5.93
CA LEU A 26 -6.42 15.81 6.55
C LEU A 26 -6.96 14.55 7.22
N PHE A 27 -8.07 14.63 7.97
CA PHE A 27 -8.71 13.46 8.58
C PHE A 27 -9.27 12.49 7.54
N LEU A 28 -9.87 13.00 6.46
CA LEU A 28 -10.32 12.16 5.36
C LEU A 28 -9.14 11.45 4.69
N GLY A 29 -8.00 12.11 4.53
CA GLY A 29 -6.76 11.51 4.05
C GLY A 29 -6.24 10.40 4.96
N ILE A 30 -6.34 10.57 6.28
CA ILE A 30 -5.99 9.55 7.28
C ILE A 30 -6.96 8.36 7.18
N LEU A 31 -8.26 8.60 7.09
CA LEU A 31 -9.26 7.52 6.97
C LEU A 31 -9.05 6.70 5.68
N LEU A 32 -8.80 7.39 4.55
CA LEU A 32 -8.49 6.74 3.28
C LEU A 32 -7.18 5.94 3.30
N HIS A 33 -6.31 6.15 4.29
CA HIS A 33 -5.11 5.35 4.46
C HIS A 33 -5.44 3.88 4.68
N GLY A 34 -6.40 3.56 5.55
CA GLY A 34 -6.79 2.19 5.85
C GLY A 34 -7.32 1.46 4.61
N VAL A 35 -8.21 2.11 3.86
CA VAL A 35 -8.75 1.57 2.60
C VAL A 35 -7.62 1.34 1.58
N SER A 36 -6.69 2.29 1.46
CA SER A 36 -5.55 2.17 0.54
C SER A 36 -4.63 1.01 0.94
N TYR A 37 -4.40 0.84 2.25
CA TYR A 37 -3.58 -0.21 2.83
C TYR A 37 -4.17 -1.60 2.54
N ASP A 38 -5.45 -1.81 2.80
CA ASP A 38 -6.12 -3.11 2.57
C ASP A 38 -6.02 -3.53 1.10
N PHE A 39 -6.41 -2.64 0.19
CA PHE A 39 -6.38 -2.96 -1.24
C PHE A 39 -4.96 -3.17 -1.80
N TYR A 40 -3.92 -2.70 -1.12
CA TYR A 40 -2.54 -2.88 -1.58
C TYR A 40 -1.92 -4.12 -0.93
N TYR A 41 -1.87 -4.17 0.40
CA TYR A 41 -1.19 -5.21 1.15
C TYR A 41 -2.01 -6.49 1.27
N VAL A 42 -3.29 -6.39 1.68
CA VAL A 42 -4.13 -7.60 1.85
C VAL A 42 -4.32 -8.29 0.50
N THR A 43 -4.57 -7.53 -0.58
CA THR A 43 -4.70 -8.10 -1.92
C THR A 43 -3.40 -8.74 -2.40
N ALA A 44 -2.24 -8.12 -2.16
CA ALA A 44 -0.94 -8.70 -2.49
C ALA A 44 -0.66 -9.99 -1.71
N TYR A 45 -1.01 -10.05 -0.42
CA TYR A 45 -0.87 -11.26 0.38
C TYR A 45 -1.76 -12.38 -0.15
N ILE A 46 -3.04 -12.11 -0.47
CA ILE A 46 -3.95 -13.09 -1.07
C ILE A 46 -3.41 -13.60 -2.41
N TYR A 47 -2.88 -12.70 -3.24
CA TYR A 47 -2.32 -13.06 -4.54
C TYR A 47 -1.10 -13.99 -4.41
N VAL A 48 -0.16 -13.64 -3.54
CA VAL A 48 1.04 -14.47 -3.33
C VAL A 48 0.69 -15.79 -2.64
N ASP A 49 -0.28 -15.80 -1.73
CA ASP A 49 -0.77 -17.03 -1.11
C ASP A 49 -1.34 -18.02 -2.14
N LYS A 50 -2.10 -17.51 -3.11
CA LYS A 50 -2.63 -18.30 -4.23
C LYS A 50 -1.54 -18.84 -5.15
N LYS A 51 -0.46 -18.09 -5.37
CA LYS A 51 0.64 -18.47 -6.28
C LYS A 51 1.69 -19.36 -5.61
N ALA A 52 1.83 -19.28 -4.29
CA ALA A 52 2.83 -20.03 -3.53
C ALA A 52 2.35 -21.45 -3.17
N PRO A 53 3.25 -22.45 -3.16
CA PRO A 53 2.97 -23.78 -2.63
C PRO A 53 2.53 -23.71 -1.16
N VAL A 54 1.60 -24.58 -0.76
CA VAL A 54 0.98 -24.55 0.59
C VAL A 54 2.00 -24.51 1.72
N HIS A 55 3.09 -25.27 1.61
CA HIS A 55 4.15 -25.35 2.61
C HIS A 55 5.06 -24.10 2.68
N MET A 56 5.01 -23.21 1.67
CA MET A 56 5.83 -21.98 1.61
C MET A 56 5.02 -20.69 1.77
N ARG A 57 3.69 -20.75 1.87
CA ARG A 57 2.82 -19.57 1.95
C ARG A 57 3.22 -18.59 3.06
N THR A 58 3.45 -19.10 4.26
CA THR A 58 3.89 -18.29 5.41
C THR A 58 5.24 -17.64 5.17
N ALA A 59 6.18 -18.36 4.55
CA ALA A 59 7.51 -17.81 4.22
C ALA A 59 7.41 -16.72 3.14
N ALA A 60 6.55 -16.89 2.13
CA ALA A 60 6.33 -15.91 1.08
C ALA A 60 5.68 -14.63 1.62
N GLN A 61 4.67 -14.74 2.48
CA GLN A 61 4.07 -13.60 3.17
C GLN A 61 5.07 -12.89 4.08
N GLY A 62 5.89 -13.65 4.82
CA GLY A 62 6.98 -13.12 5.63
C GLY A 62 7.99 -12.32 4.81
N LEU A 63 8.35 -12.81 3.61
CA LEU A 63 9.26 -12.12 2.70
C LEU A 63 8.67 -10.80 2.19
N ILE A 64 7.38 -10.78 1.80
CA ILE A 64 6.69 -9.53 1.41
C ILE A 64 6.74 -8.52 2.57
N THR A 65 6.44 -8.97 3.77
CA THR A 65 6.47 -8.10 4.96
C THR A 65 7.88 -7.56 5.21
N LEU A 66 8.91 -8.41 5.15
CA LEU A 66 10.30 -7.97 5.32
C LEU A 66 10.72 -6.95 4.23
N CYS A 67 10.37 -7.20 2.98
CA CYS A 67 10.70 -6.32 1.87
C CYS A 67 9.98 -4.96 1.99
N CYS A 68 8.68 -4.96 2.31
CA CYS A 68 7.90 -3.73 2.37
C CYS A 68 8.03 -2.96 3.69
N GLN A 69 7.82 -3.65 4.82
CA GLN A 69 7.83 -3.05 6.16
C GLN A 69 9.23 -3.03 6.79
N GLY A 70 10.16 -3.85 6.31
CA GLY A 70 11.57 -3.80 6.71
C GLY A 70 12.36 -2.85 5.79
N PHE A 71 12.94 -3.40 4.74
CA PHE A 71 13.87 -2.66 3.86
C PHE A 71 13.22 -1.46 3.18
N GLY A 72 11.99 -1.62 2.68
CA GLY A 72 11.24 -0.55 2.02
C GLY A 72 11.01 0.64 2.95
N SER A 73 10.64 0.38 4.20
CA SER A 73 10.44 1.42 5.20
C SER A 73 11.75 2.08 5.62
N LEU A 74 12.83 1.29 5.81
CA LEU A 74 14.16 1.84 6.12
C LEU A 74 14.64 2.82 5.04
N LEU A 75 14.56 2.41 3.77
CA LEU A 75 14.95 3.25 2.64
C LEU A 75 14.02 4.46 2.51
N GLY A 76 12.71 4.26 2.66
CA GLY A 76 11.71 5.32 2.62
C GLY A 76 11.94 6.40 3.67
N TYR A 77 12.21 6.04 4.92
CA TYR A 77 12.50 7.00 5.98
C TYR A 77 13.81 7.74 5.76
N ARG A 78 14.85 7.06 5.28
CA ARG A 78 16.13 7.69 4.96
C ARG A 78 16.01 8.71 3.83
N LEU A 79 15.38 8.32 2.73
CA LEU A 79 15.15 9.22 1.59
C LEU A 79 14.21 10.36 1.98
N GLY A 80 13.12 10.05 2.67
CA GLY A 80 12.13 11.03 3.14
C GLY A 80 12.75 12.10 4.04
N GLY A 81 13.57 11.70 5.02
CA GLY A 81 14.27 12.64 5.90
C GLY A 81 15.24 13.54 5.15
N VAL A 82 16.07 12.98 4.26
CA VAL A 82 17.02 13.77 3.46
C VAL A 82 16.30 14.75 2.53
N MET A 83 15.21 14.33 1.89
CA MET A 83 14.40 15.22 1.04
C MET A 83 13.71 16.31 1.86
N MET A 84 13.16 15.96 3.03
CA MET A 84 12.52 16.92 3.94
C MET A 84 13.50 18.02 4.35
N GLU A 85 14.72 17.66 4.75
CA GLU A 85 15.74 18.62 5.20
C GLU A 85 16.35 19.42 4.04
N LYS A 86 16.64 18.80 2.89
CA LYS A 86 17.40 19.45 1.81
C LYS A 86 16.55 20.14 0.75
N MET A 87 15.32 19.68 0.52
CA MET A 87 14.48 20.13 -0.59
C MET A 87 13.20 20.82 -0.14
N PHE A 88 12.67 20.45 1.02
CA PHE A 88 11.38 20.96 1.51
C PHE A 88 11.47 21.78 2.80
N ALA A 89 12.67 21.98 3.37
CA ALA A 89 12.86 22.89 4.49
C ALA A 89 12.89 24.34 4.01
N TYR A 90 12.18 25.22 4.72
CA TYR A 90 12.32 26.65 4.51
C TYR A 90 13.57 27.16 5.24
N GLN A 91 14.33 28.08 4.64
CA GLN A 91 15.50 28.68 5.29
C GLN A 91 15.11 29.57 6.48
N GLU A 92 13.96 30.21 6.40
CA GLU A 92 13.31 30.91 7.51
C GLU A 92 11.85 30.44 7.62
N PRO A 93 11.30 30.31 8.83
CA PRO A 93 9.92 29.85 9.01
C PRO A 93 8.92 30.76 8.29
N VAL A 94 8.16 30.20 7.36
CA VAL A 94 7.08 30.92 6.65
C VAL A 94 5.76 30.55 7.31
N ASN A 95 5.02 31.53 7.84
CA ASN A 95 3.76 31.29 8.56
C ASN A 95 3.89 30.30 9.74
N GLY A 96 5.03 30.27 10.41
CA GLY A 96 5.32 29.32 11.51
C GLY A 96 5.59 27.89 11.05
N LEU A 97 5.59 27.62 9.74
CA LEU A 97 5.94 26.33 9.16
C LEU A 97 7.43 26.30 8.81
N THR A 98 8.08 25.23 9.26
CA THR A 98 9.49 24.95 8.97
C THR A 98 9.68 24.15 7.68
N PHE A 99 8.61 23.50 7.18
CA PHE A 99 8.66 22.63 6.02
C PHE A 99 7.49 22.90 5.05
N ASN A 100 7.78 22.74 3.76
CA ASN A 100 6.80 22.75 2.67
C ASN A 100 6.09 21.39 2.58
N TRP A 101 5.05 21.22 3.39
CA TRP A 101 4.25 19.99 3.43
C TRP A 101 3.55 19.69 2.10
N ALA A 102 2.98 20.70 1.45
CA ALA A 102 2.29 20.53 0.17
C ALA A 102 3.25 19.99 -0.92
N GLY A 103 4.48 20.52 -0.97
CA GLY A 103 5.53 20.03 -1.86
C GLY A 103 5.92 18.58 -1.57
N MET A 104 6.09 18.23 -0.29
CA MET A 104 6.43 16.86 0.10
C MET A 104 5.32 15.85 -0.23
N TRP A 105 4.06 16.21 0.01
CA TRP A 105 2.92 15.37 -0.38
C TRP A 105 2.78 15.27 -1.90
N THR A 106 3.07 16.34 -2.65
CA THR A 106 3.10 16.31 -4.12
C THR A 106 4.16 15.36 -4.65
N PHE A 107 5.37 15.36 -4.06
CA PHE A 107 6.40 14.38 -4.40
C PHE A 107 5.91 12.95 -4.20
N GLY A 108 5.26 12.66 -3.06
CA GLY A 108 4.65 11.36 -2.81
C GLY A 108 3.55 11.00 -3.81
N ALA A 109 2.72 11.97 -4.23
CA ALA A 109 1.69 11.78 -5.23
C ALA A 109 2.27 11.38 -6.59
N VAL A 110 3.33 12.07 -7.03
CA VAL A 110 4.05 11.76 -8.27
C VAL A 110 4.65 10.36 -8.21
N MET A 111 5.27 9.98 -7.10
CA MET A 111 5.83 8.64 -6.91
C MET A 111 4.74 7.55 -7.04
N ILE A 112 3.58 7.74 -6.41
CA ILE A 112 2.44 6.81 -6.55
C ILE A 112 1.92 6.76 -7.98
N ALA A 113 1.83 7.90 -8.66
CA ALA A 113 1.40 7.94 -10.05
C ALA A 113 2.34 7.13 -10.96
N ILE A 114 3.66 7.27 -10.76
CA ILE A 114 4.66 6.47 -11.47
C ILE A 114 4.49 4.98 -11.18
N ILE A 115 4.37 4.60 -9.90
CA ILE A 115 4.16 3.20 -9.50
C ILE A 115 2.86 2.64 -10.10
N ALA A 116 1.79 3.43 -10.14
CA ALA A 116 0.52 3.03 -10.72
C ALA A 116 0.63 2.79 -12.22
N VAL A 117 1.35 3.65 -12.95
CA VAL A 117 1.63 3.46 -14.37
C VAL A 117 2.48 2.21 -14.60
N LEU A 118 3.54 2.01 -13.82
CA LEU A 118 4.36 0.80 -13.89
C LEU A 118 3.51 -0.45 -13.62
N PHE A 119 2.64 -0.41 -12.61
CA PHE A 119 1.73 -1.51 -12.30
C PHE A 119 0.81 -1.81 -13.49
N MET A 120 0.20 -0.81 -14.11
CA MET A 120 -0.65 -1.02 -15.29
C MET A 120 0.09 -1.62 -16.49
N ILE A 121 1.38 -1.31 -16.66
CA ILE A 121 2.19 -1.82 -17.78
C ILE A 121 2.67 -3.26 -17.51
N PHE A 122 3.22 -3.51 -16.32
CA PHE A 122 3.87 -4.78 -15.99
C PHE A 122 2.87 -5.84 -15.48
N PHE A 123 1.80 -5.41 -14.80
CA PHE A 123 0.81 -6.31 -14.24
C PHE A 123 -0.29 -6.58 -15.27
N ARG A 124 0.01 -7.47 -16.22
CA ARG A 124 -0.99 -8.09 -17.11
C ARG A 124 -1.12 -9.56 -16.75
N GLU A 125 -2.19 -9.89 -16.04
CA GLU A 125 -2.54 -11.28 -15.80
C GLU A 125 -3.26 -11.83 -17.03
N SER A 126 -2.84 -13.00 -17.52
CA SER A 126 -3.52 -13.72 -18.60
C SER A 126 -4.73 -14.44 -18.01
N ASP A 127 -5.92 -14.29 -18.61
CA ASP A 127 -7.22 -14.83 -18.16
C ASP A 127 -7.32 -16.37 -18.03
N ASN A 128 -6.21 -17.10 -18.04
CA ASN A 128 -6.21 -18.55 -18.03
C ASN A 128 -5.86 -19.09 -16.64
N GLU A 129 -6.76 -19.94 -16.15
CA GLU A 129 -6.68 -20.81 -14.97
C GLU A 129 -7.21 -20.25 -13.65
N ILE A 130 -8.51 -19.93 -13.62
CA ILE A 130 -9.33 -20.39 -12.49
C ILE A 130 -9.61 -21.88 -12.70
N THR A 131 -8.59 -22.72 -12.54
CA THR A 131 -8.83 -24.16 -12.45
C THR A 131 -9.41 -24.39 -11.06
N ALA A 132 -10.74 -24.53 -10.99
CA ALA A 132 -11.43 -24.91 -9.77
C ALA A 132 -10.72 -26.12 -9.17
N ILE A 133 -10.30 -26.02 -7.91
CA ILE A 133 -9.74 -27.14 -7.17
C ILE A 133 -10.82 -28.23 -7.17
N LYS A 134 -10.60 -29.32 -7.94
CA LYS A 134 -11.40 -30.53 -7.80
C LYS A 134 -11.11 -31.06 -6.40
N VAL A 135 -12.07 -30.90 -5.51
CA VAL A 135 -12.10 -31.66 -4.26
C VAL A 135 -12.23 -33.13 -4.67
N ASP A 136 -11.19 -33.92 -4.40
CA ASP A 136 -11.23 -35.37 -4.61
C ASP A 136 -12.17 -35.94 -3.53
N ASP A 137 -13.25 -36.61 -3.96
CA ASP A 137 -14.28 -37.19 -3.07
C ASP A 137 -13.69 -38.17 -2.02
N ARG A 138 -12.43 -38.59 -2.18
CA ARG A 138 -11.70 -39.39 -1.19
C ARG A 138 -11.49 -38.68 0.16
N ASP A 139 -11.37 -37.35 0.18
CA ASP A 139 -11.16 -36.60 1.43
C ASP A 139 -12.44 -36.53 2.29
N ILE A 140 -13.62 -36.61 1.64
CA ILE A 140 -14.93 -36.66 2.31
C ILE A 140 -15.18 -38.05 2.91
N ALA A 141 -14.72 -39.10 2.22
CA ALA A 141 -14.86 -40.47 2.71
C ALA A 141 -13.99 -40.77 3.94
N LEU A 142 -12.79 -40.20 4.03
CA LEU A 142 -11.92 -40.35 5.19
C LEU A 142 -12.47 -39.65 6.44
N THR A 143 -13.03 -38.44 6.27
CA THR A 143 -13.66 -37.71 7.38
C THR A 143 -14.96 -38.34 7.88
N GLN A 144 -15.69 -39.10 7.04
CA GLN A 144 -16.86 -39.88 7.49
C GLN A 144 -16.50 -41.27 8.05
N GLY A 145 -15.35 -41.82 7.68
CA GLY A 145 -14.86 -43.11 8.16
C GLY A 145 -14.25 -43.06 9.56
N GLU A 146 -13.69 -41.92 9.97
CA GLU A 146 -13.11 -41.71 11.32
C GLU A 146 -14.16 -41.38 12.39
N VAL A 147 -15.42 -41.14 12.02
CA VAL A 147 -16.53 -40.77 12.93
C VAL A 147 -17.46 -41.95 13.24
N LYS A 148 -17.03 -43.19 13.00
CA LYS A 148 -17.72 -44.41 13.46
C LYS A 148 -16.83 -45.22 14.38
#